data_AF-A0A494XCS0-F1
#
_entry.id   AF-A0A494XCS0-F1
#
_cell.length_a   1.000
_cell.length_b   1.000
_cell.length_c   1.000
_cell.angle_alpha   90.00
_cell.angle_beta   90.00
_cell.angle_gamma   90.00
#
_symmetry.space_group_name_H-M   'P 1'
#
loop_
_entity.id
_entity.type
_entity.pdbx_description
1 polymer ?
#
loop_
_entity_poly.entity_id
_entity_poly.type
_entity_poly.pdbx_seq_one_letter_code
_entity_poly.pdbx_strand_id
1 'polypeptide(L)'
;MLPNGADGKFGGQANATRDLLLTGAYEAKQQYVPPGKPSKKPEEEEPPAPASTYVPIPEVVTPSQLATPTADLASGVVQSGTQVSLSATSGATIYYTTDGSTPTRTNGLVYSVPIVVNSAMTIKALAVQDGMRDSDIMSSSYTIIVTKSALDLINEASASRNWTDVTVTTFGDAGVTGVTSDNLTYVQEYLEYGATTRTSAQIQAIVNEVRAGLALTEISNYIMDSSFTKPSATTFAAAGVTGVTANNLDDILSAIEDAYHEIRGPFDTPFSLTSRDDLQAVVNTR
;
A
#
# COMPACT_ATOMS: atom_id res chain seq x y z
N MET A 1 50.45 13.46 30.76
CA MET A 1 49.53 13.89 31.83
C MET A 1 48.62 14.93 31.19
N LEU A 2 47.30 14.78 31.04
CA LEU A 2 46.27 14.14 31.89
C LEU A 2 45.46 13.06 31.12
N PRO A 3 44.73 12.15 31.80
CA PRO A 3 44.07 11.00 31.18
C PRO A 3 42.68 11.31 30.60
N ASN A 4 42.29 10.57 29.56
CA ASN A 4 40.94 10.61 28.97
C ASN A 4 39.89 10.00 29.92
N GLY A 5 38.75 10.68 30.06
CA GLY A 5 37.52 10.10 30.61
C GLY A 5 36.89 9.10 29.63
N ALA A 6 36.14 8.12 30.16
CA ALA A 6 35.64 6.95 29.45
C ALA A 6 34.48 7.21 28.47
N ASP A 7 34.18 8.46 28.12
CA ASP A 7 33.03 8.85 27.30
C ASP A 7 33.40 9.74 26.09
N GLY A 8 34.68 10.05 25.87
CA GLY A 8 35.18 10.59 24.60
C GLY A 8 34.47 11.86 24.09
N LYS A 9 33.82 12.64 24.96
CA LYS A 9 32.96 13.75 24.55
C LYS A 9 33.48 15.09 25.09
N PHE A 10 33.90 15.95 24.16
CA PHE A 10 34.08 17.38 24.41
C PHE A 10 32.88 18.15 23.83
N GLY A 11 32.17 18.91 24.67
CA GLY A 11 31.61 20.21 24.29
C GLY A 11 30.45 20.30 23.30
N GLY A 12 29.65 19.25 23.10
CA GLY A 12 28.30 19.31 22.51
C GLY A 12 27.99 20.42 21.49
N GLN A 13 28.52 20.37 20.27
CA GLN A 13 27.92 20.88 19.02
C GLN A 13 28.53 20.12 17.83
N ALA A 14 27.73 19.93 16.77
CA ALA A 14 28.01 19.02 15.67
C ALA A 14 29.13 19.50 14.70
N ASN A 15 29.98 18.54 14.31
CA ASN A 15 30.67 18.37 13.04
C ASN A 15 31.30 19.61 12.36
N ALA A 16 32.62 19.74 12.53
CA ALA A 16 33.49 20.44 11.61
C ALA A 16 33.65 19.61 10.32
N THR A 17 33.04 20.05 9.21
CA THR A 17 33.53 19.75 7.87
C THR A 17 33.09 20.85 6.91
N ARG A 18 33.91 21.90 6.75
CA ARG A 18 34.03 22.66 5.50
C ARG A 18 35.18 23.65 5.57
N ASP A 19 36.21 23.31 4.80
CA ASP A 19 36.76 24.24 3.82
C ASP A 19 37.65 25.37 4.35
N LEU A 20 38.92 25.01 4.58
CA LEU A 20 40.06 25.88 4.85
C LEU A 20 40.55 26.66 3.61
N LEU A 21 39.65 27.01 2.67
CA LEU A 21 40.00 27.64 1.39
C LEU A 21 39.21 28.92 1.13
N LEU A 22 39.21 29.88 2.06
CA LEU A 22 38.84 31.25 1.70
C LEU A 22 39.38 32.32 2.66
N THR A 23 40.70 32.50 2.68
CA THR A 23 41.29 33.73 3.24
C THR A 23 42.37 34.28 2.30
N GLY A 24 42.11 35.46 1.74
CA GLY A 24 43.18 36.36 1.31
C GLY A 24 43.04 37.05 -0.06
N ALA A 25 41.88 37.61 -0.45
CA ALA A 25 41.87 38.55 -1.59
C ALA A 25 40.67 39.52 -1.68
N TYR A 26 40.07 39.97 -0.58
CA TYR A 26 39.09 41.08 -0.56
C TYR A 26 39.19 41.66 0.86
N GLU A 27 39.42 42.93 1.20
CA GLU A 27 39.24 44.21 0.53
C GLU A 27 40.19 45.25 1.18
N ALA A 28 40.86 46.08 0.40
CA ALA A 28 41.39 47.36 0.88
C ALA A 28 41.25 48.40 -0.23
N LYS A 29 40.08 49.04 -0.30
CA LYS A 29 39.90 50.30 -1.01
C LYS A 29 39.75 51.39 0.02
N GLN A 30 40.73 52.29 0.12
CA GLN A 30 40.52 53.74 0.04
C GLN A 30 41.84 54.53 0.16
N GLN A 31 41.92 55.58 -0.66
CA GLN A 31 42.86 56.73 -0.66
C GLN A 31 44.25 56.54 -1.28
N TYR A 32 44.37 56.79 -2.59
CA TYR A 32 45.52 57.51 -3.16
C TYR A 32 45.16 58.20 -4.49
N VAL A 33 45.56 59.46 -4.64
CA VAL A 33 45.36 60.36 -5.80
C VAL A 33 46.72 60.49 -6.52
N PRO A 34 46.80 60.49 -7.86
CA PRO A 34 48.05 60.26 -8.56
C PRO A 34 48.87 61.55 -8.75
N PRO A 35 50.21 61.50 -8.69
CA PRO A 35 51.07 62.42 -9.40
C PRO A 35 51.58 61.78 -10.71
N GLY A 36 51.77 62.63 -11.71
CA GLY A 36 52.06 62.26 -13.10
C GLY A 36 53.39 61.55 -13.34
N LYS A 37 53.50 61.02 -14.58
CA LYS A 37 54.67 60.33 -15.15
C LYS A 37 56.02 61.00 -14.82
N PRO A 38 57.00 60.20 -14.37
CA PRO A 38 58.41 60.39 -14.72
C PRO A 38 58.87 59.32 -15.73
N SER A 39 59.66 59.75 -16.71
CA SER A 39 60.31 58.92 -17.73
C SER A 39 61.43 58.01 -17.19
N LYS A 40 61.65 56.94 -17.96
CA LYS A 40 62.62 55.82 -17.91
C LYS A 40 63.99 56.05 -17.23
N LYS A 41 64.50 54.99 -16.58
CA LYS A 41 65.94 54.72 -16.35
C LYS A 41 66.33 53.45 -17.16
N PRO A 42 67.55 53.35 -17.74
CA PRO A 42 67.87 52.36 -18.78
C PRO A 42 67.97 50.92 -18.28
N GLU A 43 67.57 50.00 -19.16
CA GLU A 43 67.56 48.53 -19.02
C GLU A 43 68.94 47.98 -19.40
N GLU A 44 69.51 47.13 -18.54
CA GLU A 44 70.79 46.44 -18.74
C GLU A 44 70.47 45.05 -19.31
N GLU A 45 70.94 44.73 -20.53
CA GLU A 45 70.62 43.45 -21.20
C GLU A 45 71.31 42.27 -20.50
N GLU A 46 70.50 41.31 -20.04
CA GLU A 46 70.96 40.03 -19.49
C GLU A 46 71.33 39.05 -20.64
N PRO A 47 72.44 38.29 -20.55
CA PRO A 47 72.85 37.37 -21.62
C PRO A 47 71.85 36.20 -21.80
N PRO A 48 71.70 35.64 -23.03
CA PRO A 48 70.64 34.68 -23.33
C PRO A 48 70.83 33.34 -22.60
N ALA A 49 69.75 32.85 -22.00
CA ALA A 49 69.67 31.56 -21.31
C ALA A 49 69.82 30.36 -22.30
N PRO A 50 70.41 29.23 -21.86
CA PRO A 50 70.56 28.04 -22.70
C PRO A 50 69.20 27.38 -23.02
N ALA A 51 69.05 26.88 -24.25
CA ALA A 51 67.82 26.27 -24.74
C ALA A 51 67.40 25.03 -23.93
N SER A 52 66.16 25.05 -23.42
CA SER A 52 65.53 23.94 -22.73
C SER A 52 65.13 22.83 -23.71
N THR A 53 65.60 21.61 -23.49
CA THR A 53 65.15 20.43 -24.23
C THR A 53 63.93 19.82 -23.52
N TYR A 54 62.77 19.86 -24.19
CA TYR A 54 61.53 19.27 -23.68
C TYR A 54 61.60 17.75 -23.73
N VAL A 55 61.53 17.08 -22.58
CA VAL A 55 61.29 15.64 -22.48
C VAL A 55 59.78 15.44 -22.29
N PRO A 56 59.06 14.77 -23.21
CA PRO A 56 57.63 14.52 -23.03
C PRO A 56 57.39 13.63 -21.82
N ILE A 57 56.52 14.07 -20.91
CA ILE A 57 56.01 13.29 -19.79
C ILE A 57 55.12 12.18 -20.37
N PRO A 58 55.24 10.90 -19.96
CA PRO A 58 54.35 9.86 -20.47
C PRO A 58 52.89 10.20 -20.14
N GLU A 59 52.04 10.14 -21.17
CA GLU A 59 50.61 10.44 -21.07
C GLU A 59 49.94 9.40 -20.17
N VAL A 60 49.39 9.85 -19.03
CA VAL A 60 48.60 8.99 -18.14
C VAL A 60 47.24 8.75 -18.81
N VAL A 61 47.13 7.67 -19.58
CA VAL A 61 45.86 7.22 -20.16
C VAL A 61 44.94 6.73 -19.05
N THR A 62 43.98 7.56 -18.63
CA THR A 62 42.94 7.14 -17.70
C THR A 62 41.94 6.24 -18.43
N PRO A 63 41.72 4.99 -17.98
CA PRO A 63 40.78 4.09 -18.65
C PRO A 63 39.36 4.66 -18.59
N SER A 64 38.63 4.56 -19.70
CA SER A 64 37.23 4.98 -19.79
C SER A 64 36.34 4.16 -18.85
N GLN A 65 35.31 4.79 -18.28
CA GLN A 65 34.36 4.14 -17.37
C GLN A 65 33.19 3.53 -18.15
N LEU A 66 32.78 2.32 -17.77
CA LEU A 66 31.59 1.67 -18.32
C LEU A 66 30.31 2.44 -17.95
N ALA A 67 29.35 2.44 -18.88
CA ALA A 67 28.00 2.90 -18.58
C ALA A 67 27.33 2.01 -17.53
N THR A 68 26.53 2.63 -16.66
CA THR A 68 25.72 1.95 -15.65
C THR A 68 24.76 0.94 -16.31
N PRO A 69 24.62 -0.28 -15.77
CA PRO A 69 23.59 -1.21 -16.22
C PRO A 69 22.19 -0.60 -16.18
N THR A 70 21.31 -1.09 -17.03
CA THR A 70 19.89 -0.76 -17.01
C THR A 70 19.05 -1.98 -16.72
N ALA A 71 17.94 -1.77 -16.01
CA ALA A 71 16.86 -2.74 -15.91
C ALA A 71 15.78 -2.40 -16.96
N ASP A 72 15.16 -3.42 -17.54
CA ASP A 72 14.01 -3.26 -18.45
C ASP A 72 12.77 -2.70 -17.73
N LEU A 73 12.62 -3.02 -16.45
CA LEU A 73 11.51 -2.61 -15.62
C LEU A 73 11.95 -1.55 -14.60
N ALA A 74 11.26 -0.41 -14.59
CA ALA A 74 11.46 0.61 -13.57
C ALA A 74 11.10 0.08 -12.17
N SER A 75 11.79 0.60 -11.15
CA SER A 75 11.45 0.33 -9.74
C SER A 75 9.98 0.60 -9.45
N GLY A 76 9.38 -0.20 -8.58
CA GLY A 76 8.00 0.00 -8.17
C GLY A 76 7.31 -1.30 -7.79
N VAL A 77 5.98 -1.26 -7.85
CA VAL A 77 5.15 -2.39 -7.46
C VAL A 77 4.91 -3.29 -8.65
N VAL A 78 5.17 -4.59 -8.47
CA VAL A 78 5.10 -5.61 -9.52
C VAL A 78 4.29 -6.82 -9.03
N GLN A 79 3.89 -7.71 -9.92
CA GLN A 79 3.24 -8.96 -9.51
C GLN A 79 4.31 -9.99 -9.11
N SER A 80 3.96 -10.93 -8.23
CA SER A 80 4.87 -12.03 -7.91
C SER A 80 5.14 -12.87 -9.17
N GLY A 81 6.42 -13.14 -9.46
CA GLY A 81 6.85 -13.85 -10.65
C GLY A 81 7.28 -12.94 -11.81
N THR A 82 7.17 -11.61 -11.67
CA THR A 82 7.69 -10.67 -12.68
C THR A 82 9.19 -10.90 -12.92
N GLN A 83 9.59 -10.93 -14.19
CA GLN A 83 10.98 -11.10 -14.62
C GLN A 83 11.58 -9.73 -14.95
N VAL A 84 12.76 -9.45 -14.39
CA VAL A 84 13.53 -8.24 -14.64
C VAL A 84 14.79 -8.60 -15.42
N SER A 85 14.93 -8.02 -16.60
CA SER A 85 16.10 -8.20 -17.46
C SER A 85 17.08 -7.05 -17.27
N LEU A 86 18.36 -7.39 -17.12
CA LEU A 86 19.44 -6.41 -17.05
C LEU A 86 20.17 -6.30 -18.39
N SER A 87 20.64 -5.10 -18.72
CA SER A 87 21.43 -4.82 -19.92
C SER A 87 22.61 -3.91 -19.58
N ALA A 88 23.71 -4.07 -20.31
CA ALA A 88 24.91 -3.24 -20.19
C ALA A 88 25.59 -3.10 -21.56
N THR A 89 26.69 -2.36 -21.58
CA THR A 89 27.55 -2.22 -22.78
C THR A 89 27.98 -3.61 -23.29
N SER A 90 27.93 -3.82 -24.61
CA SER A 90 28.32 -5.09 -25.23
C SER A 90 29.75 -5.50 -24.84
N GLY A 91 29.91 -6.74 -24.38
CA GLY A 91 31.20 -7.27 -23.91
C GLY A 91 31.44 -7.11 -22.40
N ALA A 92 30.60 -6.34 -21.69
CA ALA A 92 30.66 -6.24 -20.24
C ALA A 92 29.92 -7.42 -19.57
N THR A 93 30.48 -7.88 -18.45
CA THR A 93 29.81 -8.83 -17.53
C THR A 93 29.07 -8.04 -16.46
N ILE A 94 27.81 -8.39 -16.21
CA ILE A 94 27.02 -7.77 -15.14
C ILE A 94 27.07 -8.67 -13.89
N TYR A 95 27.50 -8.09 -12.77
CA TYR A 95 27.41 -8.67 -11.44
C TYR A 95 26.26 -8.01 -10.68
N TYR A 96 25.41 -8.79 -10.02
CA TYR A 96 24.25 -8.27 -9.31
C TYR A 96 24.00 -8.93 -7.96
N THR A 97 23.22 -8.24 -7.12
CA THR A 97 22.71 -8.73 -5.84
C THR A 97 21.21 -8.40 -5.77
N THR A 98 20.45 -9.17 -5.00
CA THR A 98 18.99 -8.99 -4.85
C THR A 98 18.59 -8.54 -3.44
N ASP A 99 19.53 -8.54 -2.50
CA ASP A 99 19.33 -8.14 -1.10
C ASP A 99 19.63 -6.65 -0.85
N GLY A 100 20.00 -5.91 -1.89
CA GLY A 100 20.39 -4.50 -1.80
C GLY A 100 21.83 -4.26 -1.33
N SER A 101 22.64 -5.29 -1.11
CA SER A 101 24.08 -5.14 -0.89
C SER A 101 24.80 -4.66 -2.16
N THR A 102 25.95 -4.00 -2.05
CA THR A 102 26.69 -3.53 -3.24
C THR A 102 27.37 -4.72 -3.94
N PRO A 103 27.08 -4.98 -5.23
CA PRO A 103 27.72 -6.05 -5.97
C PRO A 103 29.20 -5.75 -6.26
N THR A 104 30.01 -6.79 -6.22
CA THR A 104 31.41 -6.86 -6.61
C THR A 104 31.63 -8.13 -7.42
N ARG A 105 32.82 -8.30 -8.00
CA ARG A 105 33.21 -9.55 -8.70
C ARG A 105 33.20 -10.78 -7.79
N THR A 106 33.22 -10.61 -6.46
CA THR A 106 33.35 -11.71 -5.50
C THR A 106 32.06 -12.02 -4.74
N ASN A 107 31.18 -11.04 -4.53
CA ASN A 107 29.90 -11.24 -3.83
C ASN A 107 28.68 -11.23 -4.78
N GLY A 108 28.83 -10.72 -6.00
CA GLY A 108 27.76 -10.57 -6.97
C GLY A 108 27.54 -11.84 -7.78
N LEU A 109 26.28 -12.11 -8.10
CA LEU A 109 25.87 -13.15 -9.05
C LEU A 109 26.11 -12.64 -10.47
N VAL A 110 26.59 -13.51 -11.37
CA VAL A 110 26.73 -13.16 -12.79
C VAL A 110 25.37 -13.24 -13.47
N TYR A 111 24.94 -12.14 -14.06
CA TYR A 111 23.67 -12.09 -14.79
C TYR A 111 23.76 -12.86 -16.11
N SER A 112 22.84 -13.79 -16.31
CA SER A 112 22.73 -14.62 -17.52
C SER A 112 21.29 -14.93 -17.93
N VAL A 113 20.36 -14.85 -16.99
CA VAL A 113 18.92 -15.03 -17.19
C VAL A 113 18.16 -13.94 -16.42
N PRO A 114 16.93 -13.60 -16.83
CA PRO A 114 16.09 -12.65 -16.11
C PRO A 114 15.93 -13.00 -14.63
N ILE A 115 15.90 -11.97 -13.78
CA ILE A 115 15.77 -12.10 -12.33
C ILE A 115 14.27 -12.15 -11.99
N VAL A 116 13.84 -13.20 -11.30
CA VAL A 116 12.43 -13.36 -10.89
C VAL A 116 12.18 -12.64 -9.58
N VAL A 117 11.24 -11.70 -9.56
CA VAL A 117 10.81 -10.96 -8.38
C VAL A 117 9.60 -11.67 -7.76
N ASN A 118 9.83 -12.41 -6.68
CA ASN A 118 8.80 -13.17 -5.97
C ASN A 118 8.43 -12.57 -4.59
N SER A 119 9.29 -11.72 -4.05
CA SER A 119 9.10 -10.95 -2.81
C SER A 119 9.67 -9.55 -2.98
N ALA A 120 9.43 -8.67 -1.99
CA ALA A 120 10.10 -7.38 -1.97
C ALA A 120 11.62 -7.57 -1.96
N MET A 121 12.32 -6.88 -2.88
CA MET A 121 13.77 -7.03 -3.06
C MET A 121 14.37 -5.79 -3.70
N THR A 122 15.69 -5.63 -3.58
CA THR A 122 16.45 -4.57 -4.24
C THR A 122 17.54 -5.19 -5.11
N ILE A 123 17.39 -5.04 -6.42
CA ILE A 123 18.38 -5.46 -7.39
C ILE A 123 19.42 -4.35 -7.53
N LYS A 124 20.67 -4.64 -7.19
CA LYS A 124 21.80 -3.77 -7.52
C LYS A 124 22.69 -4.45 -8.56
N ALA A 125 23.21 -3.69 -9.51
CA ALA A 125 24.03 -4.24 -10.59
C ALA A 125 25.26 -3.36 -10.91
N LEU A 126 26.36 -4.04 -11.26
CA LEU A 126 27.66 -3.49 -11.63
C LEU A 126 28.11 -4.12 -12.95
N ALA A 127 28.46 -3.31 -13.95
CA ALA A 127 29.09 -3.79 -15.18
C ALA A 127 30.61 -3.74 -15.08
N VAL A 128 31.25 -4.80 -15.56
CA VAL A 128 32.70 -5.03 -15.51
C VAL A 128 33.20 -5.46 -16.88
N GLN A 129 34.32 -4.90 -17.33
CA GLN A 129 35.01 -5.32 -18.54
C GLN A 129 36.51 -5.06 -18.39
N ASP A 130 37.35 -5.98 -18.87
CA ASP A 130 38.80 -5.85 -18.79
C ASP A 130 39.29 -4.62 -19.55
N GLY A 131 40.23 -3.89 -18.95
CA GLY A 131 40.78 -2.66 -19.53
C GLY A 131 39.90 -1.41 -19.38
N MET A 132 38.72 -1.52 -18.76
CA MET A 132 37.85 -0.39 -18.45
C MET A 132 37.68 -0.22 -16.93
N ARG A 133 37.31 1.00 -16.52
CA ARG A 133 36.84 1.20 -15.14
C ARG A 133 35.42 0.66 -15.01
N ASP A 134 35.15 0.02 -13.87
CA ASP A 134 33.83 -0.48 -13.53
C ASP A 134 32.76 0.61 -13.61
N SER A 135 31.53 0.23 -13.94
CA SER A 135 30.42 1.17 -13.98
C SER A 135 30.07 1.71 -12.59
N ASP A 136 29.21 2.73 -12.55
CA ASP A 136 28.47 3.02 -11.33
C ASP A 136 27.45 1.90 -11.03
N ILE A 137 26.88 1.91 -9.82
CA ILE A 137 25.92 0.89 -9.37
C ILE A 137 24.50 1.27 -9.80
N MET A 138 23.86 0.42 -10.58
CA MET A 138 22.41 0.44 -10.80
C MET A 138 21.70 -0.01 -9.51
N SER A 139 20.58 0.60 -9.15
CA SER A 139 19.74 0.15 -8.03
C SER A 139 18.26 0.23 -8.40
N SER A 140 17.58 -0.91 -8.40
CA SER A 140 16.15 -1.02 -8.64
C SER A 140 15.45 -1.73 -7.49
N SER A 141 14.41 -1.13 -6.93
CA SER A 141 13.65 -1.69 -5.80
C SER A 141 12.26 -2.10 -6.25
N TYR A 142 11.85 -3.30 -5.85
CA TYR A 142 10.56 -3.87 -6.21
C TYR A 142 9.79 -4.32 -4.97
N THR A 143 8.49 -4.07 -4.98
CA THR A 143 7.52 -4.60 -4.02
C THR A 143 6.45 -5.41 -4.75
N ILE A 144 5.73 -6.28 -4.04
CA ILE A 144 4.72 -7.14 -4.64
C ILE A 144 3.31 -6.54 -4.45
N ILE A 145 2.54 -6.38 -5.54
CA ILE A 145 1.07 -6.25 -5.44
C ILE A 145 0.53 -7.61 -4.98
N VAL A 146 -0.13 -7.62 -3.83
CA VAL A 146 -1.00 -8.72 -3.43
C VAL A 146 -2.42 -8.32 -3.82
N THR A 147 -2.96 -8.98 -4.85
CA THR A 147 -4.40 -8.84 -5.16
C THR A 147 -5.17 -9.64 -4.12
N LYS A 148 -5.95 -8.94 -3.29
CA LYS A 148 -6.82 -9.60 -2.31
C LYS A 148 -8.07 -10.11 -3.01
N SER A 149 -8.52 -11.31 -2.62
CA SER A 149 -9.84 -11.75 -3.06
C SER A 149 -10.92 -10.87 -2.41
N ALA A 150 -12.11 -10.84 -3.00
CA ALA A 150 -13.24 -10.12 -2.41
C ALA A 150 -13.59 -10.64 -1.00
N LEU A 151 -13.41 -11.95 -0.77
CA LEU A 151 -13.59 -12.56 0.54
C LEU A 151 -12.54 -12.09 1.56
N ASP A 152 -11.29 -11.92 1.15
CA ASP A 152 -10.24 -11.40 2.02
C ASP A 152 -10.53 -9.95 2.40
N LEU A 153 -10.97 -9.13 1.46
CA LEU A 153 -11.37 -7.75 1.72
C LEU A 153 -12.49 -7.66 2.75
N ILE A 154 -13.53 -8.52 2.65
CA ILE A 154 -14.63 -8.56 3.62
C ILE A 154 -14.12 -8.97 5.01
N ASN A 155 -13.29 -10.01 5.09
CA ASN A 155 -12.76 -10.49 6.37
C ASN A 155 -11.83 -9.46 7.04
N GLU A 156 -11.00 -8.78 6.26
CA GLU A 156 -10.12 -7.72 6.76
C GLU A 156 -10.90 -6.49 7.21
N ALA A 157 -11.92 -6.08 6.45
CA ALA A 157 -12.82 -4.99 6.83
C ALA A 157 -13.57 -5.31 8.14
N SER A 158 -14.09 -6.53 8.28
CA SER A 158 -14.73 -7.03 9.50
C SER A 158 -13.78 -7.01 10.70
N ALA A 159 -12.55 -7.49 10.54
CA ALA A 159 -11.56 -7.52 11.61
C ALA A 159 -11.07 -6.12 12.03
N SER A 160 -10.94 -5.20 11.07
CA SER A 160 -10.47 -3.84 11.30
C SER A 160 -11.59 -2.84 11.61
N ARG A 161 -12.85 -3.23 11.44
CA ARG A 161 -14.03 -2.35 11.47
C ARG A 161 -13.91 -1.17 10.50
N ASN A 162 -13.28 -1.40 9.35
CA ASN A 162 -13.08 -0.41 8.31
C ASN A 162 -13.61 -0.93 6.97
N TRP A 163 -14.79 -0.46 6.59
CA TRP A 163 -15.52 -0.90 5.40
C TRP A 163 -15.40 0.05 4.21
N THR A 164 -14.46 1.01 4.24
CA THR A 164 -14.36 2.08 3.23
C THR A 164 -14.33 1.57 1.78
N ASP A 165 -13.66 0.43 1.55
CA ASP A 165 -13.49 -0.17 0.21
C ASP A 165 -14.38 -1.40 -0.05
N VAL A 166 -15.29 -1.73 0.88
CA VAL A 166 -16.16 -2.91 0.79
C VAL A 166 -17.60 -2.48 0.53
N THR A 167 -18.08 -2.83 -0.66
CA THR A 167 -19.40 -2.44 -1.17
C THR A 167 -20.27 -3.65 -1.47
N VAL A 168 -21.52 -3.43 -1.89
CA VAL A 168 -22.41 -4.49 -2.39
C VAL A 168 -21.73 -5.35 -3.46
N THR A 169 -20.96 -4.73 -4.37
CA THR A 169 -20.23 -5.44 -5.42
C THR A 169 -19.18 -6.39 -4.84
N THR A 170 -18.47 -5.97 -3.79
CA THR A 170 -17.48 -6.81 -3.10
C THR A 170 -18.13 -8.08 -2.55
N PHE A 171 -19.33 -7.99 -1.97
CA PHE A 171 -20.07 -9.18 -1.53
C PHE A 171 -20.47 -10.08 -2.72
N GLY A 172 -20.95 -9.48 -3.81
CA GLY A 172 -21.27 -10.22 -5.05
C GLY A 172 -20.06 -10.96 -5.64
N ASP A 173 -18.90 -10.31 -5.69
CA ASP A 173 -17.64 -10.88 -6.17
C ASP A 173 -17.12 -12.00 -5.26
N ALA A 174 -17.49 -11.98 -3.98
CA ALA A 174 -17.23 -13.06 -3.02
C ALA A 174 -18.25 -14.22 -3.11
N GLY A 175 -19.22 -14.14 -4.04
CA GLY A 175 -20.29 -15.12 -4.20
C GLY A 175 -21.41 -15.01 -3.16
N VAL A 176 -21.49 -13.89 -2.43
CA VAL A 176 -22.54 -13.61 -1.44
C VAL A 176 -23.66 -12.83 -2.11
N THR A 177 -24.89 -13.30 -1.93
CA THR A 177 -26.10 -12.77 -2.56
C THR A 177 -27.04 -12.15 -1.53
N GLY A 178 -27.91 -11.24 -1.98
CA GLY A 178 -28.92 -10.61 -1.14
C GLY A 178 -28.45 -9.40 -0.34
N VAL A 179 -27.19 -8.99 -0.50
CA VAL A 179 -26.72 -7.69 0.00
C VAL A 179 -27.23 -6.59 -0.95
N THR A 180 -27.81 -5.55 -0.38
CA THR A 180 -28.31 -4.35 -1.09
C THR A 180 -27.85 -3.11 -0.33
N SER A 181 -28.00 -1.93 -0.93
CA SER A 181 -27.68 -0.68 -0.23
C SER A 181 -28.49 -0.49 1.06
N ASP A 182 -29.72 -1.01 1.10
CA ASP A 182 -30.62 -0.88 2.25
C ASP A 182 -30.20 -1.74 3.44
N ASN A 183 -29.56 -2.89 3.18
CA ASN A 183 -29.14 -3.82 4.24
C ASN A 183 -27.63 -3.85 4.50
N LEU A 184 -26.82 -3.16 3.69
CA LEU A 184 -25.36 -3.22 3.75
C LEU A 184 -24.81 -2.89 5.14
N THR A 185 -25.28 -1.80 5.76
CA THR A 185 -24.81 -1.39 7.09
C THR A 185 -25.10 -2.44 8.16
N TYR A 186 -26.29 -3.07 8.13
CA TYR A 186 -26.64 -4.12 9.07
C TYR A 186 -25.78 -5.38 8.85
N VAL A 187 -25.52 -5.75 7.60
CA VAL A 187 -24.61 -6.86 7.27
C VAL A 187 -23.21 -6.59 7.79
N GLN A 188 -22.68 -5.38 7.59
CA GLN A 188 -21.37 -4.96 8.08
C GLN A 188 -21.30 -5.03 9.61
N GLU A 189 -22.29 -4.49 10.32
CA GLU A 189 -22.37 -4.51 11.79
C GLU A 189 -22.40 -5.95 12.34
N TYR A 190 -23.20 -6.85 11.75
CA TYR A 190 -23.24 -8.25 12.17
C TYR A 190 -21.91 -8.98 11.91
N LEU A 191 -21.20 -8.64 10.84
CA LEU A 191 -19.89 -9.22 10.56
C LEU A 191 -18.82 -8.76 11.56
N GLU A 192 -18.94 -7.58 12.16
CA GLU A 192 -18.03 -7.10 13.21
C GLU A 192 -18.21 -7.86 14.53
N TYR A 193 -19.41 -8.37 14.80
CA TYR A 193 -19.66 -9.18 16.00
C TYR A 193 -18.96 -10.54 15.89
N GLY A 194 -18.11 -10.87 16.87
CA GLY A 194 -17.34 -12.12 16.86
C GLY A 194 -16.42 -12.26 15.65
N ALA A 195 -15.82 -11.16 15.19
CA ALA A 195 -14.96 -11.11 14.01
C ALA A 195 -13.89 -12.22 14.01
N THR A 196 -14.06 -13.14 13.07
CA THR A 196 -13.16 -14.25 12.74
C THR A 196 -13.09 -14.34 11.22
N THR A 197 -12.10 -15.05 10.68
CA THR A 197 -12.08 -15.34 9.24
C THR A 197 -13.26 -16.24 8.89
N ARG A 198 -14.12 -15.76 8.00
CA ARG A 198 -15.32 -16.46 7.55
C ARG A 198 -15.19 -16.90 6.10
N THR A 199 -15.81 -18.04 5.81
CA THR A 199 -16.08 -18.51 4.45
C THR A 199 -17.24 -17.73 3.83
N SER A 200 -17.37 -17.74 2.49
CA SER A 200 -18.53 -17.15 1.81
C SER A 200 -19.86 -17.73 2.29
N ALA A 201 -19.91 -19.03 2.63
CA ALA A 201 -21.09 -19.69 3.18
C ALA A 201 -21.49 -19.14 4.57
N GLN A 202 -20.52 -18.87 5.44
CA GLN A 202 -20.77 -18.28 6.76
C GLN A 202 -21.22 -16.82 6.64
N ILE A 203 -20.64 -16.06 5.71
CA ILE A 203 -21.08 -14.70 5.42
C ILE A 203 -22.51 -14.71 4.84
N GLN A 204 -22.81 -15.65 3.93
CA GLN A 204 -24.14 -15.81 3.37
C GLN A 204 -25.18 -16.13 4.45
N ALA A 205 -24.84 -16.96 5.44
CA ALA A 205 -25.72 -17.22 6.58
C ALA A 205 -26.04 -15.95 7.37
N ILE A 206 -25.04 -15.11 7.65
CA ILE A 206 -25.22 -13.82 8.31
C ILE A 206 -26.11 -12.89 7.48
N VAL A 207 -25.88 -12.80 6.17
CA VAL A 207 -26.73 -12.01 5.26
C VAL A 207 -28.19 -12.50 5.30
N ASN A 208 -28.41 -13.81 5.35
CA ASN A 208 -29.76 -14.37 5.45
C ASN A 208 -30.42 -14.03 6.79
N GLU A 209 -29.68 -14.08 7.90
CA GLU A 209 -30.19 -13.68 9.22
C GLU A 209 -30.56 -12.20 9.28
N VAL A 210 -29.70 -11.32 8.76
CA VAL A 210 -29.96 -9.88 8.67
C VAL A 210 -31.22 -9.61 7.86
N ARG A 211 -31.36 -10.26 6.69
CA ARG A 211 -32.55 -10.10 5.84
C ARG A 211 -33.82 -10.61 6.52
N ALA A 212 -33.75 -11.71 7.24
CA ALA A 212 -34.89 -12.23 7.99
C ALA A 212 -35.31 -11.27 9.11
N GLY A 213 -34.35 -10.71 9.86
CA GLY A 213 -34.63 -9.71 10.90
C GLY A 213 -35.26 -8.42 10.35
N LEU A 214 -34.78 -7.92 9.22
CA LEU A 214 -35.36 -6.75 8.55
C LEU A 214 -36.79 -7.03 8.06
N ALA A 215 -37.04 -8.20 7.48
CA ALA A 215 -38.39 -8.59 7.05
C ALA A 215 -39.37 -8.74 8.24
N LEU A 216 -38.91 -9.27 9.37
CA LEU A 216 -39.70 -9.31 10.60
C LEU A 216 -40.02 -7.89 11.11
N THR A 217 -39.06 -6.97 11.00
CA THR A 217 -39.26 -5.56 11.36
C THR A 217 -40.31 -4.89 10.47
N GLU A 218 -40.28 -5.14 9.16
CA GLU A 218 -41.30 -4.65 8.22
C GLU A 218 -42.71 -5.14 8.59
N ILE A 219 -42.83 -6.44 8.89
CA ILE A 219 -44.11 -7.04 9.32
C ILE A 219 -44.57 -6.40 10.63
N SER A 220 -43.70 -6.32 11.63
CA SER A 220 -44.00 -5.72 12.93
C SER A 220 -44.46 -4.26 12.79
N ASN A 221 -43.77 -3.44 11.99
CA ASN A 221 -44.13 -2.04 11.79
C ASN A 221 -45.52 -1.89 11.17
N TYR A 222 -45.85 -2.70 10.16
CA TYR A 222 -47.17 -2.65 9.53
C TYR A 222 -48.31 -3.06 10.48
N ILE A 223 -48.10 -4.11 11.28
CA ILE A 223 -49.11 -4.56 12.26
C ILE A 223 -49.32 -3.50 13.36
N MET A 224 -48.26 -2.82 13.79
CA MET A 224 -48.35 -1.76 14.79
C MET A 224 -48.92 -0.45 14.25
N ASP A 225 -48.64 -0.14 12.98
CA ASP A 225 -49.09 1.07 12.30
C ASP A 225 -49.28 0.78 10.80
N SER A 226 -50.54 0.65 10.40
CA SER A 226 -50.92 0.35 9.01
C SER A 226 -50.55 1.44 7.98
N SER A 227 -50.00 2.58 8.41
CA SER A 227 -49.44 3.58 7.50
C SER A 227 -48.11 3.16 6.86
N PHE A 228 -47.43 2.16 7.43
CA PHE A 228 -46.25 1.55 6.82
C PHE A 228 -46.62 0.75 5.57
N THR A 229 -45.61 0.46 4.74
CA THR A 229 -45.82 -0.34 3.53
C THR A 229 -46.32 -1.74 3.88
N LYS A 230 -47.41 -2.16 3.26
CA LYS A 230 -48.00 -3.48 3.45
C LYS A 230 -47.00 -4.59 3.07
N PRO A 231 -46.67 -5.51 3.99
CA PRO A 231 -45.80 -6.65 3.70
C PRO A 231 -46.37 -7.53 2.61
N SER A 232 -45.47 -8.08 1.79
CA SER A 232 -45.82 -9.00 0.71
C SER A 232 -45.58 -10.45 1.14
N ALA A 233 -46.11 -11.43 0.39
CA ALA A 233 -45.73 -12.84 0.57
C ALA A 233 -44.21 -13.05 0.50
N THR A 234 -43.49 -12.25 -0.30
CA THR A 234 -42.02 -12.28 -0.36
C THR A 234 -41.35 -11.73 0.89
N THR A 235 -41.97 -10.77 1.60
CA THR A 235 -41.50 -10.28 2.91
C THR A 235 -41.59 -11.42 3.94
N PHE A 236 -42.73 -12.13 4.00
CA PHE A 236 -42.87 -13.29 4.88
C PHE A 236 -41.87 -14.41 4.56
N ALA A 237 -41.68 -14.72 3.27
CA ALA A 237 -40.66 -15.69 2.86
C ALA A 237 -39.24 -15.26 3.27
N ALA A 238 -38.91 -13.96 3.17
CA ALA A 238 -37.63 -13.43 3.62
C ALA A 238 -37.46 -13.52 5.14
N ALA A 239 -38.53 -13.34 5.92
CA ALA A 239 -38.57 -13.59 7.36
C ALA A 239 -38.42 -15.08 7.74
N GLY A 240 -38.46 -15.98 6.76
CA GLY A 240 -38.45 -17.43 6.97
C GLY A 240 -39.82 -17.99 7.37
N VAL A 241 -40.89 -17.23 7.16
CA VAL A 241 -42.28 -17.68 7.35
C VAL A 241 -42.80 -18.23 6.03
N THR A 242 -43.30 -19.46 6.07
CA THR A 242 -43.75 -20.24 4.91
C THR A 242 -45.27 -20.39 4.90
N GLY A 243 -45.87 -20.67 3.73
CA GLY A 243 -47.33 -20.83 3.58
C GLY A 243 -48.08 -19.53 3.26
N VAL A 244 -47.38 -18.38 3.27
CA VAL A 244 -47.95 -17.10 2.86
C VAL A 244 -47.87 -16.95 1.35
N THR A 245 -49.00 -16.64 0.72
CA THR A 245 -49.17 -16.42 -0.71
C THR A 245 -49.95 -15.12 -0.92
N ALA A 246 -50.01 -14.61 -2.16
CA ALA A 246 -50.83 -13.43 -2.44
C ALA A 246 -52.33 -13.64 -2.15
N ASN A 247 -52.82 -14.88 -2.19
CA ASN A 247 -54.24 -15.18 -2.04
C ASN A 247 -54.69 -15.22 -0.58
N ASN A 248 -53.82 -15.58 0.36
CA ASN A 248 -54.12 -15.67 1.79
C ASN A 248 -53.40 -14.58 2.63
N LEU A 249 -52.71 -13.65 1.98
CA LEU A 249 -51.94 -12.59 2.65
C LEU A 249 -52.80 -11.74 3.59
N ASP A 250 -53.98 -11.34 3.14
CA ASP A 250 -54.86 -10.45 3.91
C ASP A 250 -55.43 -11.15 5.15
N ASP A 251 -55.84 -12.41 4.99
CA ASP A 251 -56.33 -13.25 6.08
C ASP A 251 -55.23 -13.52 7.12
N ILE A 252 -54.00 -13.73 6.66
CA ILE A 252 -52.83 -13.94 7.54
C ILE A 252 -52.49 -12.66 8.29
N LEU A 253 -52.46 -11.50 7.62
CA LEU A 253 -52.19 -10.22 8.26
C LEU A 253 -53.24 -9.90 9.33
N SER A 254 -54.53 -10.12 9.04
CA SER A 254 -55.61 -9.97 10.01
C SER A 254 -55.45 -10.92 11.20
N ALA A 255 -55.08 -12.18 10.96
CA ALA A 255 -54.87 -13.16 12.02
C ALA A 255 -53.68 -12.81 12.93
N ILE A 256 -52.61 -12.21 12.36
CA ILE A 256 -51.46 -11.74 13.13
C ILE A 256 -51.83 -10.52 13.98
N GLU A 257 -52.62 -9.59 13.44
CA GLU A 257 -53.13 -8.42 14.16
C GLU A 257 -54.02 -8.85 15.34
N ASP A 258 -54.95 -9.79 15.12
CA ASP A 258 -55.77 -10.39 16.18
C ASP A 258 -54.89 -11.03 17.26
N ALA A 259 -53.93 -11.88 16.86
CA ALA A 259 -53.02 -12.55 17.79
C ALA A 259 -52.14 -11.59 18.62
N TYR A 260 -51.77 -10.45 18.04
CA TYR A 260 -51.02 -9.40 18.72
C TYR A 260 -51.88 -8.62 19.74
N HIS A 261 -53.15 -8.39 19.43
CA HIS A 261 -54.08 -7.69 20.31
C HIS A 261 -54.79 -8.58 21.34
N GLU A 262 -54.72 -9.90 21.21
CA GLU A 262 -55.22 -10.83 22.22
C GLU A 262 -54.52 -10.63 23.57
N ILE A 263 -55.26 -10.11 24.54
CA ILE A 263 -54.82 -10.07 25.94
C ILE A 263 -54.84 -11.50 26.48
N ARG A 264 -53.68 -12.14 26.53
CA ARG A 264 -53.52 -13.46 27.14
C ARG A 264 -53.36 -13.37 28.66
N GLY A 265 -53.69 -14.44 29.37
CA GLY A 265 -53.64 -14.47 30.84
C GLY A 265 -52.22 -14.30 31.38
N PRO A 266 -52.03 -14.08 32.69
CA PRO A 266 -50.72 -13.78 33.28
C PRO A 266 -49.66 -14.89 33.18
N PHE A 267 -50.01 -16.06 32.64
CA PHE A 267 -49.13 -17.21 32.47
C PHE A 267 -48.88 -17.58 30.99
N ASP A 268 -49.51 -16.88 30.05
CA ASP A 268 -49.31 -17.13 28.63
C ASP A 268 -48.09 -16.36 28.14
N THR A 269 -47.26 -17.00 27.31
CA THR A 269 -46.17 -16.30 26.61
C THR A 269 -46.79 -15.27 25.66
N PRO A 270 -46.43 -13.98 25.75
CA PRO A 270 -46.96 -12.96 24.87
C PRO A 270 -46.51 -13.22 23.44
N PHE A 271 -47.44 -13.06 22.49
CA PHE A 271 -47.13 -13.13 21.06
C PHE A 271 -46.11 -12.05 20.68
N SER A 272 -45.07 -12.44 19.96
CA SER A 272 -44.00 -11.56 19.51
C SER A 272 -44.02 -11.38 18.00
N LEU A 273 -44.23 -10.15 17.54
CA LEU A 273 -44.14 -9.77 16.12
C LEU A 273 -42.73 -9.92 15.54
N THR A 274 -41.71 -10.05 16.40
CA THR A 274 -40.32 -10.26 15.99
C THR A 274 -39.88 -11.72 16.10
N SER A 275 -40.78 -12.63 16.50
CA SER A 275 -40.54 -14.08 16.55
C SER A 275 -41.06 -14.74 15.26
N ARG A 276 -40.15 -15.33 14.47
CA ARG A 276 -40.55 -16.14 13.30
C ARG A 276 -41.51 -17.26 13.70
N ASP A 277 -41.23 -17.93 14.82
CA ASP A 277 -42.00 -19.09 15.25
C ASP A 277 -43.43 -18.70 15.65
N ASP A 278 -43.60 -17.53 16.26
CA ASP A 278 -44.92 -16.99 16.61
C ASP A 278 -45.71 -16.65 15.33
N LEU A 279 -45.08 -15.96 14.38
CA LEU A 279 -45.71 -15.68 13.08
C LEU A 279 -46.08 -16.95 12.33
N GLN A 280 -45.18 -17.94 12.28
CA GLN A 280 -45.43 -19.22 11.62
C GLN A 280 -46.56 -20.00 12.30
N ALA A 281 -46.67 -19.93 13.64
CA ALA A 281 -47.76 -20.55 14.37
C ALA A 281 -49.12 -19.98 13.95
N VAL A 282 -49.23 -18.67 13.73
CA VAL A 282 -50.46 -18.05 13.21
C VAL A 282 -50.76 -18.51 11.79
N VAL A 283 -49.76 -18.52 10.90
CA VAL A 283 -49.94 -18.99 9.51
C VAL A 283 -50.44 -20.44 9.47
N ASN A 284 -49.97 -21.31 10.36
CA ASN A 284 -50.40 -22.71 10.41
C ASN A 284 -51.88 -22.92 10.83
N THR A 285 -52.57 -21.86 11.28
CA THR A 285 -53.99 -21.90 11.68
C THR A 285 -54.97 -21.40 10.61
N ARG A 286 -54.47 -21.00 9.45
CA ARG A 286 -55.22 -20.42 8.33
C ARG A 286 -54.96 -21.20 7.05
#